data_AF-A0A6J4Q6H3-F1
#
_entry.id   AF-A0A6J4Q6H3-F1
#
_cell.length_a   1.000
_cell.length_b   1.000
_cell.length_c   1.000
_cell.angle_alpha   90.00
_cell.angle_beta   90.00
_cell.angle_gamma   90.00
#
_symmetry.space_group_name_H-M   'P 1'
#
loop_
_entity.id
_entity.type
_entity.pdbx_description
1 polymer ?
#
loop_
_entity_poly.entity_id
_entity_poly.type
_entity_poly.pdbx_seq_one_letter_code
_entity_poly.pdbx_strand_id
1 'polypeptide(L)'
;MAALDIHMLGRTGAESDWPEGVRARARAWFDAASPGERDMLMAAVMAGLPGAYDRYDIPGLQAALERWTGADRDSLRAALARFLTEVVPAAEELGVRLCVHPDDPPRDLLGLPRIVSGGEDIAWLLAQADSPANGLTLCAGSLGAGPANDPVAIAKDFSDRIAFAHLRNVTKEPDGSFQEAEHLGGDTDMVALIGVLLAEERRRREAGRPDHTIPFRPDHGHHILGDDALRTHPGYPLAGRLRGLAELRGVAKALEHAEMRA
;
A
#
# COMPACT_ATOMS: atom_id res chain seq x y z
N MET A 1 10.42 6.37 -11.85
CA MET A 1 9.96 7.58 -11.13
C MET A 1 10.89 8.77 -11.31
N ALA A 2 12.16 8.74 -10.88
CA ALA A 2 13.06 9.89 -11.00
C ALA A 2 13.15 10.50 -12.41
N ALA A 3 13.22 9.68 -13.48
CA ALA A 3 13.24 10.19 -14.85
C ALA A 3 11.93 10.88 -15.27
N LEU A 4 10.78 10.36 -14.82
CA LEU A 4 9.49 11.00 -15.03
C LEU A 4 9.45 12.37 -14.34
N ASP A 5 9.84 12.42 -13.08
CA ASP A 5 9.74 13.61 -12.23
C ASP A 5 10.68 14.74 -12.68
N ILE A 6 11.97 14.41 -12.89
CA ILE A 6 13.02 15.38 -13.23
C ILE A 6 13.01 15.74 -14.72
N HIS A 7 12.87 14.76 -15.62
CA HIS A 7 13.17 14.97 -17.05
C HIS A 7 11.94 15.00 -17.96
N MET A 8 10.82 14.40 -17.55
CA MET A 8 9.59 14.42 -18.34
C MET A 8 8.62 15.50 -17.83
N LEU A 9 8.32 15.52 -16.52
CA LEU A 9 7.51 16.55 -15.88
C LEU A 9 8.29 17.85 -15.71
N GLY A 10 9.60 17.78 -15.51
CA GLY A 10 10.43 18.96 -15.27
C GLY A 10 10.03 19.70 -14.00
N ARG A 11 9.60 18.99 -12.95
CA ARG A 11 9.11 19.62 -11.71
C ARG A 11 10.25 20.34 -11.01
N THR A 12 10.05 21.64 -10.74
CA THR A 12 11.01 22.48 -10.04
C THR A 12 11.40 21.87 -8.69
N GLY A 13 12.70 21.66 -8.49
CA GLY A 13 13.25 21.14 -7.23
C GLY A 13 13.17 19.62 -7.08
N ALA A 14 12.67 18.87 -8.08
CA ALA A 14 12.58 17.41 -8.00
C ALA A 14 13.92 16.73 -7.72
N GLU A 15 15.05 17.35 -8.09
CA GLU A 15 16.39 16.82 -7.86
C GLU A 15 16.76 16.68 -6.37
N SER A 16 16.08 17.38 -5.44
CA SER A 16 16.32 17.20 -4.01
C SER A 16 15.74 15.90 -3.46
N ASP A 17 14.77 15.32 -4.16
CA ASP A 17 13.98 14.18 -3.68
C ASP A 17 14.65 12.84 -4.03
N TRP A 18 15.73 12.88 -4.82
CA TRP A 18 16.40 11.70 -5.35
C TRP A 18 17.90 11.70 -5.04
N PRO A 19 18.48 10.57 -4.58
CA PRO A 19 19.92 10.44 -4.40
C PRO A 19 20.70 10.69 -5.69
N GLU A 20 21.94 11.18 -5.58
CA GLU A 20 22.76 11.53 -6.74
C GLU A 20 22.92 10.40 -7.77
N GLY A 21 23.18 9.18 -7.30
CA GLY A 21 23.30 8.01 -8.18
C GLY A 21 22.00 7.68 -8.92
N VAL A 22 20.83 7.93 -8.30
CA VAL A 22 19.52 7.76 -8.94
C VAL A 22 19.30 8.83 -10.01
N ARG A 23 19.69 10.09 -9.75
CA ARG A 23 19.59 11.18 -10.73
C ARG A 23 20.45 10.91 -11.97
N ALA A 24 21.67 10.43 -11.78
CA ALA A 24 22.56 10.07 -12.89
C ALA A 24 21.95 8.95 -13.77
N ARG A 25 21.40 7.89 -13.15
CA ARG A 25 20.70 6.82 -13.88
C ARG A 25 19.44 7.33 -14.58
N ALA A 26 18.67 8.20 -13.93
CA ALA A 26 17.46 8.79 -14.49
C ALA A 26 17.77 9.60 -15.76
N ARG A 27 18.83 10.41 -15.72
CA ARG A 27 19.32 11.17 -16.87
C ARG A 27 19.77 10.26 -18.01
N ALA A 28 20.61 9.27 -17.69
CA ALA A 28 21.12 8.32 -18.68
C ALA A 28 19.97 7.54 -19.35
N TRP A 29 18.98 7.09 -18.57
CA TRP A 29 17.79 6.45 -19.12
C TRP A 29 16.99 7.39 -20.01
N PHE A 30 16.74 8.63 -19.57
CA PHE A 30 15.95 9.59 -20.35
C PHE A 30 16.62 9.94 -21.69
N ASP A 31 17.93 10.18 -21.69
CA ASP A 31 18.70 10.51 -22.90
C ASP A 31 18.70 9.34 -23.91
N ALA A 32 18.65 8.10 -23.43
CA ALA A 32 18.63 6.90 -24.27
C ALA A 32 17.21 6.46 -24.69
N ALA A 33 16.19 6.73 -23.87
CA ALA A 33 14.83 6.25 -24.06
C ALA A 33 14.17 6.87 -25.30
N SER A 34 13.62 6.02 -26.16
CA SER A 34 12.76 6.40 -27.27
C SER A 34 11.46 7.06 -26.79
N PRO A 35 10.74 7.79 -27.66
CA PRO A 35 9.42 8.32 -27.33
C PRO A 35 8.45 7.23 -26.83
N GLY A 36 8.46 6.05 -27.45
CA GLY A 36 7.61 4.93 -27.03
C GLY A 36 7.93 4.40 -25.63
N GLU A 37 9.19 4.35 -25.23
CA GLU A 37 9.58 3.95 -23.86
C GLU A 37 9.17 5.00 -22.81
N ARG A 38 9.21 6.28 -23.17
CA ARG A 38 8.71 7.38 -22.32
C ARG A 38 7.19 7.31 -22.17
N ASP A 39 6.47 7.04 -23.25
CA ASP A 39 5.03 6.82 -23.23
C ASP A 39 4.66 5.59 -22.40
N MET A 40 5.43 4.50 -22.51
CA MET A 40 5.26 3.31 -21.68
C MET A 40 5.48 3.60 -20.19
N LEU A 41 6.51 4.38 -19.84
CA LEU A 41 6.72 4.79 -18.46
C LEU A 41 5.55 5.63 -17.94
N MET A 42 5.06 6.59 -18.73
CA MET A 42 3.90 7.40 -18.34
C MET A 42 2.65 6.52 -18.16
N ALA A 43 2.39 5.62 -19.11
CA ALA A 43 1.28 4.68 -19.03
C ALA A 43 1.37 3.76 -17.81
N ALA A 44 2.57 3.31 -17.44
CA ALA A 44 2.79 2.48 -16.24
C ALA A 44 2.50 3.26 -14.94
N VAL A 45 2.95 4.52 -14.84
CA VAL A 45 2.67 5.36 -13.66
C VAL A 45 1.18 5.72 -13.57
N MET A 46 0.50 5.89 -14.71
CA MET A 46 -0.94 6.14 -14.78
C MET A 46 -1.78 4.85 -14.79
N ALA A 47 -1.17 3.66 -14.75
CA ALA A 47 -1.91 2.40 -14.91
C ALA A 47 -2.94 2.20 -13.79
N GLY A 48 -2.62 2.68 -12.58
CA GLY A 48 -3.50 2.77 -11.42
C GLY A 48 -4.05 1.42 -10.94
N LEU A 49 -4.81 1.45 -9.85
CA LEU A 49 -5.66 0.33 -9.44
C LEU A 49 -6.89 0.24 -10.38
N PRO A 50 -7.54 -0.94 -10.49
CA PRO A 50 -8.81 -1.07 -11.19
C PRO A 50 -9.84 -0.07 -10.66
N GLY A 51 -10.31 0.82 -11.53
CA GLY A 51 -11.25 1.89 -11.17
C GLY A 51 -11.35 2.95 -12.26
N ALA A 52 -12.33 3.84 -12.12
CA ALA A 52 -12.52 4.98 -13.02
C ALA A 52 -11.69 6.18 -12.51
N TYR A 53 -10.39 6.14 -12.78
CA TYR A 53 -9.48 7.26 -12.50
C TYR A 53 -9.06 7.92 -13.79
N ASP A 54 -8.91 9.24 -13.75
CA ASP A 54 -8.36 10.00 -14.85
C ASP A 54 -6.93 9.52 -15.14
N ARG A 55 -6.63 9.33 -16.43
CA ARG A 55 -5.28 9.04 -16.91
C ARG A 55 -4.74 10.31 -17.54
N TYR A 56 -3.67 10.84 -16.97
CA TYR A 56 -3.07 12.08 -17.43
C TYR A 56 -1.94 11.81 -18.42
N ASP A 57 -1.77 12.70 -19.39
CA ASP A 57 -0.49 12.90 -20.06
C ASP A 57 0.38 13.86 -19.22
N ILE A 58 1.55 14.25 -19.74
CA ILE A 58 2.47 15.13 -19.01
C ILE A 58 1.83 16.48 -18.66
N PRO A 59 1.23 17.23 -19.61
CA PRO A 59 0.53 18.48 -19.29
C PRO A 59 -0.63 18.29 -18.31
N GLY A 60 -1.41 17.21 -18.46
CA GLY A 60 -2.52 16.89 -17.54
C GLY A 60 -2.02 16.62 -16.13
N LEU A 61 -0.90 15.91 -15.96
CA LEU A 61 -0.34 15.62 -14.66
C LEU A 61 0.24 16.90 -14.02
N GLN A 62 0.88 17.77 -14.80
CA GLN A 62 1.33 19.08 -14.32
C GLN A 62 0.14 19.91 -13.79
N ALA A 63 -0.94 20.04 -14.57
CA ALA A 63 -2.14 20.77 -14.15
C ALA A 63 -2.82 20.14 -12.91
N ALA A 64 -2.80 18.80 -12.79
CA ALA A 64 -3.30 18.10 -11.62
C ALA A 64 -2.45 18.39 -10.37
N LEU A 65 -1.12 18.42 -10.51
CA LEU A 65 -0.19 18.73 -9.42
C LEU A 65 -0.28 20.19 -8.98
N GLU A 66 -0.51 21.14 -9.89
CA GLU A 66 -0.66 22.57 -9.57
C GLU A 66 -1.75 22.83 -8.53
N ARG A 67 -2.83 22.04 -8.53
CA ARG A 67 -3.92 22.13 -7.55
C ARG A 67 -3.50 21.85 -6.11
N TRP A 68 -2.35 21.21 -5.92
CA TRP A 68 -1.78 20.86 -4.62
C TRP A 68 -0.62 21.78 -4.24
N THR A 69 -0.37 22.84 -5.00
CA THR A 69 0.67 23.84 -4.67
C THR A 69 0.43 24.42 -3.28
N GLY A 70 1.43 24.30 -2.41
CA GLY A 70 1.35 24.79 -1.02
C GLY A 70 0.70 23.82 -0.04
N ALA A 71 0.22 22.65 -0.48
CA ALA A 71 -0.19 21.59 0.43
C ALA A 71 1.04 20.94 1.06
N ASP A 72 1.10 20.97 2.39
CA ASP A 72 2.10 20.29 3.19
C ASP A 72 1.47 19.16 4.03
N ARG A 73 2.31 18.37 4.71
CA ARG A 73 1.87 17.24 5.54
C ARG A 73 0.84 17.66 6.60
N ASP A 74 1.01 18.82 7.21
CA ASP A 74 0.13 19.32 8.27
C ASP A 74 -1.23 19.72 7.73
N SER A 75 -1.30 20.37 6.57
CA SER A 75 -2.55 20.73 5.90
C SER A 75 -3.33 19.48 5.47
N LEU A 76 -2.64 18.45 4.93
CA LEU A 76 -3.28 17.18 4.57
C LEU A 76 -3.78 16.43 5.81
N ARG A 77 -2.97 16.39 6.87
CA ARG A 77 -3.37 15.81 8.16
C ARG A 77 -4.55 16.54 8.78
N ALA A 78 -4.57 17.87 8.77
CA ALA A 78 -5.71 18.64 9.29
C ALA A 78 -7.00 18.35 8.50
N ALA A 79 -6.91 18.24 7.17
CA ALA A 79 -8.05 17.86 6.33
C ALA A 79 -8.55 16.44 6.64
N LEU A 80 -7.64 15.46 6.78
CA LEU A 80 -7.99 14.09 7.12
C LEU A 80 -8.58 13.97 8.53
N ALA A 81 -8.00 14.66 9.51
CA ALA A 81 -8.52 14.70 10.88
C ALA A 81 -9.95 15.23 10.89
N ARG A 82 -10.22 16.34 10.19
CA ARG A 82 -11.58 16.86 10.03
C ARG A 82 -12.52 15.81 9.43
N PHE A 83 -12.14 15.18 8.31
CA PHE A 83 -12.93 14.12 7.69
C PHE A 83 -13.25 12.99 8.68
N LEU A 84 -12.25 12.50 9.42
CA LEU A 84 -12.44 11.42 10.39
C LEU A 84 -13.37 11.83 11.53
N THR A 85 -13.19 13.02 12.10
CA THR A 85 -14.06 13.52 13.18
C THR A 85 -15.52 13.72 12.75
N GLU A 86 -15.76 14.01 11.46
CA GLU A 86 -17.11 14.15 10.91
C GLU A 86 -17.75 12.80 10.54
N VAL A 87 -16.98 11.84 10.00
CA VAL A 87 -17.51 10.61 9.40
C VAL A 87 -17.50 9.42 10.37
N VAL A 88 -16.49 9.29 11.24
CA VAL A 88 -16.35 8.13 12.14
C VAL A 88 -17.57 7.95 13.08
N PRO A 89 -18.16 9.00 13.69
CA PRO A 89 -19.34 8.83 14.53
C PRO A 89 -20.53 8.22 13.78
N ALA A 90 -20.75 8.62 12.52
CA ALA A 90 -21.81 8.06 11.69
C ALA A 90 -21.51 6.60 11.29
N ALA A 91 -20.24 6.28 11.01
CA ALA A 91 -19.84 4.91 10.74
C ALA A 91 -20.10 4.01 11.96
N GLU A 92 -19.76 4.49 13.17
CA GLU A 92 -20.00 3.77 14.43
C GLU A 92 -21.50 3.55 14.70
N GLU A 93 -22.34 4.58 14.52
CA GLU A 93 -23.80 4.46 14.68
C GLU A 93 -24.40 3.39 13.75
N LEU A 94 -23.87 3.28 12.54
CA LEU A 94 -24.31 2.33 11.52
C LEU A 94 -23.65 0.94 11.65
N GLY A 95 -22.75 0.74 12.61
CA GLY A 95 -21.98 -0.50 12.74
C GLY A 95 -21.00 -0.76 11.60
N VAL A 96 -20.58 0.30 10.90
CA VAL A 96 -19.59 0.28 9.82
C VAL A 96 -18.20 0.54 10.38
N ARG A 97 -17.20 -0.20 9.88
CA ARG A 97 -15.79 0.06 10.17
C ARG A 97 -15.11 0.60 8.93
N LEU A 98 -14.62 1.84 9.02
CA LEU A 98 -13.70 2.40 8.03
C LEU A 98 -12.33 1.75 8.23
N CYS A 99 -11.63 1.47 7.14
CA CYS A 99 -10.30 0.86 7.20
C CYS A 99 -9.37 1.54 6.21
N VAL A 100 -8.64 2.55 6.69
CA VAL A 100 -7.73 3.32 5.84
C VAL A 100 -6.66 2.40 5.23
N HIS A 101 -6.38 2.54 3.95
CA HIS A 101 -5.29 1.83 3.30
C HIS A 101 -4.03 2.70 3.34
N PRO A 102 -2.84 2.13 3.62
CA PRO A 102 -1.58 2.89 3.57
C PRO A 102 -1.25 3.38 2.16
N ASP A 103 -0.42 4.41 2.08
CA ASP A 103 0.09 4.93 0.82
C ASP A 103 0.96 3.87 0.10
N ASP A 104 0.89 3.83 -1.24
CA ASP A 104 1.67 2.90 -2.07
C ASP A 104 2.33 3.61 -3.26
N PRO A 105 3.67 3.81 -3.26
CA PRO A 105 4.61 3.48 -2.19
C PRO A 105 4.45 4.37 -0.95
N PRO A 106 4.88 3.92 0.24
CA PRO A 106 4.72 4.64 1.50
C PRO A 106 5.82 5.70 1.70
N ARG A 107 5.88 6.67 0.78
CA ARG A 107 6.82 7.79 0.81
C ARG A 107 6.32 8.92 -0.08
N ASP A 108 6.75 10.14 0.22
CA ASP A 108 6.43 11.33 -0.56
C ASP A 108 6.88 11.15 -2.03
N LEU A 109 6.06 11.66 -2.95
CA LEU A 109 6.25 11.46 -4.39
C LEU A 109 5.70 12.65 -5.15
N LEU A 110 6.41 13.08 -6.21
CA LEU A 110 6.02 14.23 -7.05
C LEU A 110 5.83 15.54 -6.26
N GLY A 111 6.59 15.72 -5.18
CA GLY A 111 6.48 16.88 -4.29
C GLY A 111 5.24 16.89 -3.40
N LEU A 112 4.48 15.79 -3.36
CA LEU A 112 3.28 15.66 -2.52
C LEU A 112 3.59 14.85 -1.26
N PRO A 113 3.16 15.34 -0.08
CA PRO A 113 3.23 14.55 1.14
C PRO A 113 2.26 13.37 1.10
N ARG A 114 2.70 12.24 1.64
CA ARG A 114 1.91 11.03 1.88
C ARG A 114 1.85 10.76 3.38
N ILE A 115 0.64 10.62 3.92
CA ILE A 115 0.36 10.81 5.36
C ILE A 115 -0.16 9.55 6.08
N VAL A 116 -0.15 8.40 5.40
CA VAL A 116 -0.43 7.07 5.95
C VAL A 116 0.65 6.10 5.45
N SER A 117 1.91 6.40 5.75
CA SER A 117 3.09 5.73 5.18
C SER A 117 3.84 4.84 6.18
N GLY A 118 3.53 4.88 7.48
CA GLY A 118 4.21 4.04 8.46
C GLY A 118 3.52 4.03 9.82
N GLY A 119 4.17 3.41 10.81
CA GLY A 119 3.60 3.25 12.15
C GLY A 119 3.25 4.58 12.84
N GLU A 120 4.08 5.60 12.68
CA GLU A 120 3.82 6.93 13.26
C GLU A 120 2.58 7.61 12.66
N ASP A 121 2.42 7.53 11.34
CA ASP A 121 1.24 8.04 10.64
C ASP A 121 -0.02 7.29 11.06
N ILE A 122 0.06 5.96 11.18
CA ILE A 122 -1.05 5.12 11.62
C ILE A 122 -1.46 5.49 13.06
N ALA A 123 -0.50 5.61 13.98
CA ALA A 123 -0.77 6.02 15.35
C ALA A 123 -1.45 7.40 15.41
N TRP A 124 -0.95 8.37 14.65
CA TRP A 124 -1.55 9.69 14.55
C TRP A 124 -2.99 9.63 14.02
N LEU A 125 -3.25 8.86 12.96
CA LEU A 125 -4.56 8.74 12.32
C LEU A 125 -5.59 8.10 13.25
N LEU A 126 -5.23 7.01 13.92
CA LEU A 126 -6.12 6.29 14.83
C LEU A 126 -6.50 7.14 16.04
N ALA A 127 -5.63 8.06 16.46
CA ALA A 127 -5.88 9.01 17.53
C ALA A 127 -6.81 10.17 17.15
N GLN A 128 -7.06 10.44 15.86
CA GLN A 128 -7.96 11.53 15.45
C GLN A 128 -9.43 11.23 15.77
N ALA A 129 -9.79 9.95 15.87
CA ALA A 129 -11.09 9.49 16.33
C ALA A 129 -10.89 8.12 16.99
N ASP A 130 -10.91 8.09 18.32
CA ASP A 130 -10.70 6.87 19.10
C ASP A 130 -11.97 6.01 19.15
N SER A 131 -12.21 5.30 18.05
CA SER A 131 -13.35 4.40 17.87
C SER A 131 -12.92 3.18 17.06
N PRO A 132 -13.44 1.97 17.36
CA PRO A 132 -13.25 0.79 16.51
C PRO A 132 -13.72 1.00 15.06
N ALA A 133 -14.58 1.98 14.81
CA ALA A 133 -15.01 2.36 13.47
C ALA A 133 -13.93 3.11 12.66
N ASN A 134 -12.90 3.65 13.32
CA ASN A 134 -11.70 4.20 12.69
C ASN A 134 -10.59 3.16 12.69
N GLY A 135 -10.57 2.29 11.68
CA GLY A 135 -9.66 1.16 11.58
C GLY A 135 -8.62 1.28 10.47
N LEU A 136 -7.82 0.23 10.35
CA LEU A 136 -6.74 0.08 9.39
C LEU A 136 -7.02 -1.08 8.43
N THR A 137 -6.78 -0.85 7.14
CA THR A 137 -6.47 -1.94 6.20
C THR A 137 -4.97 -2.19 6.26
N LEU A 138 -4.56 -3.29 6.91
CA LEU A 138 -3.15 -3.68 6.96
C LEU A 138 -2.73 -4.19 5.57
N CYS A 139 -1.99 -3.37 4.82
CA CYS A 139 -1.39 -3.81 3.56
C CYS A 139 0.10 -4.08 3.73
N ALA A 140 0.46 -5.37 3.78
CA ALA A 140 1.84 -5.80 3.94
C ALA A 140 2.74 -5.36 2.78
N GLY A 141 2.22 -5.39 1.55
CA GLY A 141 2.98 -4.98 0.37
C GLY A 141 3.26 -3.48 0.32
N SER A 142 2.25 -2.64 0.60
CA SER A 142 2.43 -1.19 0.61
C SER A 142 3.33 -0.77 1.77
N LEU A 143 3.04 -1.17 3.01
CA LEU A 143 3.89 -0.84 4.15
C LEU A 143 5.31 -1.41 3.97
N GLY A 144 5.43 -2.64 3.49
CA GLY A 144 6.71 -3.35 3.29
C GLY A 144 7.61 -2.75 2.20
N ALA A 145 7.07 -1.91 1.31
CA ALA A 145 7.85 -1.12 0.36
C ALA A 145 8.59 0.05 1.03
N GLY A 146 8.19 0.42 2.25
CA GLY A 146 8.88 1.43 3.07
C GLY A 146 10.16 0.85 3.69
N PRO A 147 11.36 1.41 3.41
CA PRO A 147 12.62 0.84 3.90
C PRO A 147 12.74 0.77 5.43
N ALA A 148 12.05 1.66 6.15
CA ALA A 148 12.06 1.73 7.61
C ALA A 148 10.88 0.99 8.27
N ASN A 149 9.94 0.46 7.49
CA ASN A 149 8.75 -0.20 8.01
C ASN A 149 9.03 -1.68 8.28
N ASP A 150 8.56 -2.16 9.43
CA ASP A 150 8.38 -3.58 9.72
C ASP A 150 6.87 -3.86 9.78
N PRO A 151 6.27 -4.45 8.71
CA PRO A 151 4.84 -4.74 8.69
C PRO A 151 4.38 -5.68 9.81
N VAL A 152 5.25 -6.57 10.31
CA VAL A 152 4.92 -7.48 11.41
C VAL A 152 4.86 -6.72 12.73
N ALA A 153 5.81 -5.82 12.98
CA ALA A 153 5.79 -4.96 14.16
C ALA A 153 4.58 -4.01 14.14
N ILE A 154 4.34 -3.34 13.01
CA ILE A 154 3.17 -2.47 12.82
C ILE A 154 1.86 -3.24 13.07
N ALA A 155 1.76 -4.47 12.55
CA ALA A 155 0.56 -5.28 12.78
C ALA A 155 0.36 -5.64 14.26
N LYS A 156 1.42 -5.82 15.04
CA LYS A 156 1.34 -6.06 16.49
C LYS A 156 0.89 -4.81 17.24
N ASP A 157 1.45 -3.66 16.88
CA ASP A 157 1.17 -2.39 17.58
C ASP A 157 -0.28 -1.93 17.39
N PHE A 158 -0.90 -2.26 16.25
CA PHE A 158 -2.25 -1.80 15.90
C PHE A 158 -3.25 -2.95 15.69
N SER A 159 -2.98 -4.15 16.22
CA SER A 159 -3.76 -5.36 15.90
C SER A 159 -5.25 -5.19 16.16
N ASP A 160 -5.62 -4.51 17.24
CA ASP A 160 -7.00 -4.29 17.67
C ASP A 160 -7.81 -3.37 16.74
N ARG A 161 -7.11 -2.58 15.90
CA ARG A 161 -7.67 -1.64 14.92
C ARG A 161 -7.63 -2.15 13.48
N ILE A 162 -7.02 -3.31 13.21
CA ILE A 162 -7.03 -3.93 11.88
C ILE A 162 -8.43 -4.49 11.57
N ALA A 163 -9.11 -3.93 10.57
CA ALA A 163 -10.43 -4.38 10.14
C ALA A 163 -10.40 -5.11 8.79
N PHE A 164 -9.30 -5.00 8.03
CA PHE A 164 -9.09 -5.68 6.75
C PHE A 164 -7.59 -5.88 6.50
N ALA A 165 -7.20 -6.90 5.75
CA ALA A 165 -5.80 -7.15 5.41
C ALA A 165 -5.56 -7.42 3.91
N HIS A 166 -4.55 -6.79 3.35
CA HIS A 166 -3.97 -7.12 2.07
C HIS A 166 -2.65 -7.86 2.33
N LEU A 167 -2.69 -9.17 2.09
CA LEU A 167 -1.55 -10.05 2.31
C LEU A 167 -0.89 -10.33 0.97
N ARG A 168 0.08 -9.50 0.61
CA ARG A 168 1.02 -9.70 -0.49
C ARG A 168 2.40 -9.27 -0.03
N ASN A 169 3.43 -9.52 -0.84
CA ASN A 169 4.81 -9.26 -0.47
C ASN A 169 5.55 -8.50 -1.56
N VAL A 170 6.58 -7.76 -1.17
CA VAL A 170 7.47 -7.04 -2.07
C VAL A 170 8.92 -7.35 -1.72
N THR A 171 9.81 -7.21 -2.69
CA THR A 171 11.25 -7.24 -2.47
C THR A 171 11.83 -5.87 -2.81
N LYS A 172 12.56 -5.29 -1.86
CA LYS A 172 13.23 -3.99 -2.01
C LYS A 172 14.65 -4.16 -2.54
N GLU A 173 15.06 -3.21 -3.36
CA GLU A 173 16.44 -3.04 -3.81
C GLU A 173 17.15 -1.97 -2.95
N PRO A 174 18.50 -2.00 -2.85
CA PRO A 174 19.26 -1.03 -2.07
C PRO A 174 19.08 0.44 -2.48
N ASP A 175 18.62 0.68 -3.72
CA ASP A 175 18.37 2.04 -4.24
C ASP A 175 16.97 2.58 -3.91
N GLY A 176 16.16 1.83 -3.16
CA GLY A 176 14.80 2.18 -2.77
C GLY A 176 13.74 1.85 -3.83
N SER A 177 14.11 1.20 -4.94
CA SER A 177 13.12 0.53 -5.80
C SER A 177 12.64 -0.77 -5.15
N PHE A 178 11.51 -1.28 -5.62
CA PHE A 178 10.94 -2.55 -5.17
C PHE A 178 10.09 -3.16 -6.28
N GLN A 179 9.80 -4.45 -6.14
CA GLN A 179 8.91 -5.19 -7.03
C GLN A 179 7.99 -6.11 -6.25
N GLU A 180 6.85 -6.45 -6.84
CA GLU A 180 5.94 -7.47 -6.30
C GLU A 180 6.65 -8.84 -6.27
N ALA A 181 6.66 -9.47 -5.09
CA ALA A 181 7.28 -10.78 -4.88
C ALA A 181 6.22 -11.89 -4.84
N GLU A 182 6.67 -13.14 -4.77
CA GLU A 182 5.78 -14.24 -4.38
C GLU A 182 5.30 -13.99 -2.93
N HIS A 183 4.07 -14.39 -2.60
CA HIS A 183 3.45 -14.03 -1.32
C HIS A 183 4.27 -14.46 -0.10
N LEU A 184 5.00 -15.57 -0.21
CA LEU A 184 5.87 -16.11 0.84
C LEU A 184 7.36 -15.84 0.62
N GLY A 185 7.75 -15.20 -0.49
CA GLY A 185 9.15 -15.07 -0.92
C GLY A 185 9.72 -13.64 -0.90
N GLY A 186 8.93 -12.65 -0.47
CA GLY A 186 9.39 -11.27 -0.35
C GLY A 186 9.99 -10.94 1.02
N ASP A 187 10.20 -9.65 1.28
CA ASP A 187 10.92 -9.17 2.47
C ASP A 187 10.12 -9.29 3.76
N THR A 188 8.78 -9.31 3.68
CA THR A 188 7.92 -9.43 4.87
C THR A 188 7.82 -10.90 5.27
N ASP A 189 8.05 -11.22 6.55
CA ASP A 189 7.73 -12.55 7.10
C ASP A 189 6.21 -12.73 7.17
N MET A 190 5.66 -13.30 6.10
CA MET A 190 4.22 -13.51 5.95
C MET A 190 3.68 -14.54 6.96
N VAL A 191 4.52 -15.48 7.41
CA VAL A 191 4.10 -16.47 8.41
C VAL A 191 3.91 -15.80 9.77
N ALA A 192 4.88 -14.98 10.18
CA ALA A 192 4.77 -14.19 11.40
C ALA A 192 3.59 -13.21 11.34
N LEU A 193 3.39 -12.55 10.19
CA LEU A 193 2.28 -11.62 10.02
C LEU A 193 0.91 -12.29 10.16
N ILE A 194 0.71 -13.44 9.50
CA ILE A 194 -0.53 -14.22 9.64
C ILE A 194 -0.73 -14.67 11.09
N GLY A 195 0.35 -15.06 11.78
CA GLY A 195 0.30 -15.40 13.20
C GLY A 195 -0.22 -14.26 14.08
N VAL A 196 0.20 -13.02 13.83
CA VAL A 196 -0.32 -11.83 14.53
C VAL A 196 -1.81 -11.64 14.31
N LEU A 197 -2.26 -11.78 13.06
CA LEU A 197 -3.68 -11.63 12.71
C LEU A 197 -4.54 -12.71 13.39
N LEU A 198 -4.13 -13.98 13.31
CA LEU A 198 -4.86 -15.10 13.95
C LEU A 198 -4.92 -14.96 15.48
N ALA A 199 -3.83 -14.51 16.11
CA ALA A 199 -3.81 -14.24 17.54
C ALA A 199 -4.81 -13.15 17.94
N GLU A 200 -4.90 -12.09 17.14
CA GLU A 200 -5.90 -11.03 17.34
C GLU A 200 -7.32 -11.54 17.12
N GLU A 201 -7.59 -12.33 16.07
CA GLU A 201 -8.92 -12.89 15.83
C GLU A 201 -9.40 -13.73 17.01
N ARG A 202 -8.51 -14.55 17.57
CA ARG A 202 -8.79 -15.34 18.77
C ARG A 202 -9.06 -14.45 19.99
N ARG A 203 -8.21 -13.45 20.26
CA ARG A 203 -8.43 -12.50 21.36
C ARG A 203 -9.80 -11.84 21.26
N ARG A 204 -10.19 -11.40 20.05
CA ARG A 204 -11.52 -10.82 19.81
C ARG A 204 -12.63 -11.83 20.07
N ARG A 205 -12.46 -13.09 19.63
CA ARG A 205 -13.44 -14.17 19.85
C ARG A 205 -13.64 -14.47 21.33
N GLU A 206 -12.56 -14.57 22.10
CA GLU A 206 -12.60 -14.81 23.55
C GLU A 206 -13.24 -13.64 24.31
N ALA A 207 -13.05 -12.41 23.83
CA ALA A 207 -13.72 -11.22 24.33
C ALA A 207 -15.20 -11.10 23.90
N GLY A 208 -15.72 -12.07 23.14
CA GLY A 208 -17.11 -12.06 22.66
C GLY A 208 -17.40 -11.00 21.60
N ARG A 209 -16.37 -10.47 20.93
CA ARG A 209 -16.55 -9.45 19.89
C ARG A 209 -17.20 -10.04 18.63
N PRO A 210 -18.23 -9.38 18.06
CA PRO A 210 -18.85 -9.83 16.81
C PRO A 210 -17.92 -9.69 15.61
N ASP A 211 -16.93 -8.81 15.70
CA ASP A 211 -15.99 -8.46 14.62
C ASP A 211 -14.64 -9.18 14.76
N HIS A 212 -14.68 -10.41 15.28
CA HIS A 212 -13.50 -11.21 15.57
C HIS A 212 -12.75 -11.67 14.32
N THR A 213 -13.41 -11.81 13.18
CA THR A 213 -12.75 -12.17 11.93
C THR A 213 -12.17 -10.94 11.25
N ILE A 214 -10.91 -11.04 10.82
CA ILE A 214 -10.21 -10.06 10.01
C ILE A 214 -10.22 -10.59 8.56
N PRO A 215 -11.12 -10.09 7.69
CA PRO A 215 -11.10 -10.48 6.30
C PRO A 215 -9.75 -10.13 5.66
N PHE A 216 -9.30 -10.96 4.72
CA PHE A 216 -8.10 -10.67 3.95
C PHE A 216 -8.28 -11.02 2.47
N ARG A 217 -7.45 -10.40 1.63
CA ARG A 217 -7.28 -10.78 0.22
C ARG A 217 -5.78 -10.94 -0.10
N PRO A 218 -5.40 -11.76 -1.11
CA PRO A 218 -4.01 -11.90 -1.55
C PRO A 218 -3.46 -10.65 -2.25
N ASP A 219 -4.29 -9.62 -2.37
CA ASP A 219 -4.03 -8.36 -3.06
C ASP A 219 -3.63 -8.51 -4.54
N HIS A 220 -2.32 -8.49 -4.82
CA HIS A 220 -1.77 -8.60 -6.16
C HIS A 220 -1.21 -10.01 -6.44
N GLY A 221 -0.98 -10.32 -7.71
CA GLY A 221 -0.35 -11.58 -8.12
C GLY A 221 0.49 -11.44 -9.37
N HIS A 222 1.42 -12.37 -9.58
CA HIS A 222 2.21 -12.43 -10.81
C HIS A 222 1.38 -12.93 -11.99
N HIS A 223 1.67 -12.43 -13.18
CA HIS A 223 1.10 -12.97 -14.40
C HIS A 223 1.72 -14.34 -14.69
N ILE A 224 0.94 -15.40 -14.57
CA ILE A 224 1.38 -16.79 -14.78
C ILE A 224 0.32 -17.58 -15.54
N LEU A 225 0.67 -18.75 -16.07
CA LEU A 225 -0.29 -19.73 -16.60
C LEU A 225 -1.42 -19.16 -17.47
N GLY A 226 -1.07 -18.45 -18.54
CA GLY A 226 -2.04 -17.96 -19.53
C GLY A 226 -2.82 -16.70 -19.11
N ASP A 227 -2.52 -16.08 -17.97
CA ASP A 227 -3.14 -14.82 -17.53
C ASP A 227 -3.06 -13.70 -18.58
N ASP A 228 -2.02 -13.69 -19.42
CA ASP A 228 -1.85 -12.68 -20.49
C ASP A 228 -2.98 -12.72 -21.53
N ALA A 229 -3.55 -13.92 -21.79
CA ALA A 229 -4.68 -14.07 -22.70
C ALA A 229 -5.98 -13.47 -22.12
N LEU A 230 -6.06 -13.32 -20.79
CA LEU A 230 -7.24 -12.78 -20.10
C LEU A 230 -7.27 -11.25 -20.07
N ARG A 231 -6.17 -10.57 -20.47
CA ARG A 231 -6.07 -9.10 -20.53
C ARG A 231 -6.53 -8.42 -19.23
N THR A 232 -6.11 -8.98 -18.10
CA THR A 232 -6.44 -8.46 -16.77
C THR A 232 -5.73 -7.14 -16.49
N HIS A 233 -6.21 -6.40 -15.48
CA HIS A 233 -5.51 -5.20 -15.00
C HIS A 233 -4.17 -5.59 -14.38
N PRO A 234 -3.12 -4.75 -14.52
CA PRO A 234 -1.82 -4.99 -13.89
C PRO A 234 -1.96 -5.28 -12.40
N GLY A 235 -1.34 -6.36 -11.93
CA GLY A 235 -1.41 -6.80 -10.53
C GLY A 235 -2.69 -7.58 -10.19
N TYR A 236 -3.69 -7.67 -11.07
CA TYR A 236 -4.93 -8.43 -10.86
C TYR A 236 -5.12 -9.68 -11.76
N PRO A 237 -4.08 -10.46 -12.07
CA PRO A 237 -4.25 -11.72 -12.78
C PRO A 237 -5.09 -12.71 -11.97
N LEU A 238 -5.65 -13.72 -12.64
CA LEU A 238 -6.44 -14.76 -11.98
C LEU A 238 -5.52 -15.80 -11.33
N ALA A 239 -4.62 -16.40 -12.11
CA ALA A 239 -3.81 -17.51 -11.64
C ALA A 239 -2.81 -17.07 -10.56
N GLY A 240 -2.14 -15.92 -10.75
CA GLY A 240 -1.23 -15.36 -9.75
C GLY A 240 -1.87 -15.09 -8.38
N ARG A 241 -3.06 -14.47 -8.37
CA ARG A 241 -3.77 -14.19 -7.11
C ARG A 241 -4.37 -15.44 -6.48
N LEU A 242 -4.81 -16.41 -7.30
CA LEU A 242 -5.29 -17.70 -6.81
C LEU A 242 -4.15 -18.47 -6.12
N ARG A 243 -2.94 -18.48 -6.71
CA ARG A 243 -1.74 -19.06 -6.09
C ARG A 243 -1.47 -18.42 -4.73
N GLY A 244 -1.39 -17.09 -4.66
CA GLY A 244 -1.17 -16.36 -3.42
C GLY A 244 -2.22 -16.66 -2.36
N LEU A 245 -3.51 -16.67 -2.73
CA LEU A 245 -4.58 -17.04 -1.81
C LEU A 245 -4.44 -18.47 -1.28
N ALA A 246 -4.01 -19.42 -2.11
CA ALA A 246 -3.77 -20.80 -1.69
C ALA A 246 -2.61 -20.91 -0.70
N GLU A 247 -1.50 -20.21 -0.97
CA GLU A 247 -0.32 -20.12 -0.08
C GLU A 247 -0.71 -19.58 1.31
N LEU A 248 -1.39 -18.44 1.36
CA LEU A 248 -1.82 -17.79 2.59
C LEU A 248 -2.78 -18.67 3.40
N ARG A 249 -3.75 -19.31 2.73
CA ARG A 249 -4.69 -20.24 3.39
C ARG A 249 -3.96 -21.45 3.98
N GLY A 250 -2.95 -21.97 3.29
CA GLY A 250 -2.11 -23.06 3.79
C GLY A 250 -1.37 -22.68 5.07
N VAL A 251 -0.74 -21.50 5.08
CA VAL A 251 -0.05 -20.95 6.25
C VAL A 251 -1.00 -20.76 7.43
N ALA A 252 -2.14 -20.09 7.20
CA ALA A 252 -3.14 -19.89 8.25
C ALA A 252 -3.61 -21.22 8.85
N LYS A 253 -3.91 -22.21 7.99
CA LYS A 253 -4.38 -23.52 8.45
C LYS A 253 -3.33 -24.28 9.27
N ALA A 254 -2.06 -24.17 8.90
CA ALA A 254 -0.96 -24.81 9.61
C ALA A 254 -0.76 -24.18 10.99
N LEU A 255 -0.81 -22.85 11.09
CA LEU A 255 -0.68 -22.11 12.35
C LEU A 255 -1.84 -22.44 13.31
N GLU A 256 -3.08 -22.40 12.84
CA GLU A 256 -4.25 -22.82 13.63
C GLU A 256 -4.11 -24.26 14.15
N HIS A 257 -3.58 -25.17 13.31
CA HIS A 257 -3.40 -26.57 13.70
C HIS A 257 -2.31 -26.76 14.76
N ALA A 258 -1.19 -26.05 14.63
CA ALA A 258 -0.10 -26.12 15.60
C ALA A 258 -0.56 -25.65 16.99
N GLU A 259 -1.33 -24.57 17.05
CA GLU A 259 -1.87 -24.02 18.30
C GLU A 259 -2.89 -24.95 18.97
N MET A 260 -3.74 -25.66 18.21
CA MET A 260 -4.66 -26.66 18.79
C MET A 260 -3.94 -27.84 19.45
N ARG A 261 -2.65 -28.05 19.17
CA ARG A 261 -1.84 -29.15 19.73
C ARG A 261 -0.93 -28.70 20.86
N ALA A 262 -0.77 -27.40 21.08
CA ALA A 262 0.02 -26.81 22.17
C ALA A 262 -0.82 -26.72 23.45
#